data_AF-A0A8X7UE20-F1
#
_entry.id   AF-A0A8X7UE20-F1
#
_cell.length_a   1.000
_cell.length_b   1.000
_cell.length_c   1.000
_cell.angle_alpha   90.00
_cell.angle_beta   90.00
_cell.angle_gamma   90.00
#
_symmetry.space_group_name_H-M   'P 1'
#
loop_
_entity.id
_entity.type
_entity.pdbx_description
1 polymer ?
#
loop_
_entity_poly.entity_id
_entity_poly.type
_entity_poly.pdbx_seq_one_letter_code
_entity_poly.pdbx_strand_id
1 'polypeptide(L)'
;MEKPKFKTVQEVICDEGLPERYLYTSTGDIMDIPAIDLFLLLSSSDDGREELRKLHSKRFLEKIYEVTKQFFALSTEEKQNYARETGSFQGYGNDMILLDDQVLDWTDRLYLTTYPEDQRKLKFWPKVPIEFRETLHEYTMKQHLLVEKFYKAIARSLGLKDNRLREMCGENAAMETRFNMYPPCPRPGKKNVEGLQFFKDGKWYKAPLLRDKILINVGDNDIINHDNDIISHASSDNEQWNIQEPSSQSGY
;
A
#
# COMPACT_ATOMS: atom_id res chain seq x y z
N MET A 1 4.91 -21.31 -26.73
CA MET A 1 5.99 -20.76 -25.91
C MET A 1 5.52 -20.82 -24.47
N GLU A 2 6.25 -21.50 -23.59
CA GLU A 2 6.00 -21.39 -22.14
C GLU A 2 6.20 -19.95 -21.72
N LYS A 3 5.24 -19.38 -20.99
CA LYS A 3 5.40 -18.06 -20.40
C LYS A 3 6.48 -18.14 -19.32
N PRO A 4 7.36 -17.13 -19.19
CA PRO A 4 8.39 -17.14 -18.17
C PRO A 4 7.77 -17.33 -16.79
N LYS A 5 8.29 -18.31 -16.02
CA LYS A 5 7.90 -18.51 -14.64
C LYS A 5 8.25 -17.24 -13.85
N PHE A 6 7.26 -16.65 -13.18
CA PHE A 6 7.47 -15.55 -12.26
C PHE A 6 8.37 -16.02 -11.12
N LYS A 7 9.52 -15.37 -10.93
CA LYS A 7 10.29 -15.48 -9.68
C LYS A 7 9.99 -14.27 -8.80
N THR A 8 9.73 -14.48 -7.52
CA THR A 8 9.62 -13.39 -6.54
C THR A 8 11.02 -12.84 -6.24
N VAL A 9 11.13 -11.62 -5.72
CA VAL A 9 12.42 -11.03 -5.35
C VAL A 9 13.12 -11.87 -4.27
N GLN A 10 12.37 -12.42 -3.32
CA GLN A 10 12.91 -13.39 -2.36
C GLN A 10 13.50 -14.64 -3.04
N GLU A 11 12.89 -15.13 -4.11
CA GLU A 11 13.43 -16.26 -4.89
C GLU A 11 14.67 -15.85 -5.72
N VAL A 12 14.67 -14.64 -6.28
CA VAL A 12 15.82 -14.10 -7.05
C VAL A 12 17.07 -13.99 -6.18
N ILE A 13 16.92 -13.49 -4.94
CA ILE A 13 18.05 -13.35 -3.99
C ILE A 13 18.70 -14.70 -3.67
N CYS A 14 17.92 -15.78 -3.62
CA CYS A 14 18.42 -17.12 -3.30
C CYS A 14 19.19 -17.77 -4.46
N ASP A 15 18.82 -17.46 -5.70
CA ASP A 15 19.32 -18.18 -6.88
C ASP A 15 20.45 -17.46 -7.62
N GLU A 16 20.42 -16.12 -7.75
CA GLU A 16 21.37 -15.37 -8.60
C GLU A 16 21.61 -13.93 -8.08
N GLY A 17 22.77 -13.34 -8.41
CA GLY A 17 23.05 -11.92 -8.11
C GLY A 17 22.03 -10.96 -8.76
N LEU A 18 21.91 -9.74 -8.24
CA LEU A 18 20.92 -8.73 -8.66
C LEU A 18 20.82 -8.55 -10.19
N PRO A 19 19.71 -8.95 -10.85
CA PRO A 19 19.57 -8.80 -12.31
C PRO A 19 19.49 -7.33 -12.75
N GLU A 20 19.95 -7.03 -13.98
CA GLU A 20 20.00 -5.66 -14.52
C GLU A 20 18.64 -4.95 -14.58
N ARG A 21 17.55 -5.73 -14.71
CA ARG A 21 16.16 -5.23 -14.75
C ARG A 21 15.67 -4.57 -13.46
N TYR A 22 16.45 -4.64 -12.37
CA TYR A 22 16.14 -4.03 -11.07
C TYR A 22 17.02 -2.81 -10.75
N LEU A 23 17.81 -2.32 -11.71
CA LEU A 23 18.75 -1.24 -11.50
C LEU A 23 18.10 0.14 -11.74
N TYR A 24 17.92 0.91 -10.67
CA TYR A 24 17.60 2.34 -10.75
C TYR A 24 18.47 3.18 -9.80
N THR A 25 18.76 4.41 -10.18
CA THR A 25 19.46 5.40 -9.34
C THR A 25 18.66 6.70 -9.32
N SER A 26 18.16 7.07 -8.15
CA SER A 26 17.56 8.37 -7.88
C SER A 26 18.35 9.06 -6.77
N THR A 27 18.50 10.37 -6.89
CA THR A 27 19.06 11.26 -5.89
C THR A 27 18.08 12.43 -5.72
N GLY A 28 17.39 12.49 -4.59
CA GLY A 28 16.37 13.51 -4.32
C GLY A 28 16.52 14.14 -2.94
N ASP A 29 16.15 15.42 -2.86
CA ASP A 29 16.03 16.16 -1.59
C ASP A 29 14.73 15.75 -0.86
N ILE A 30 14.61 16.02 0.44
CA ILE A 30 13.37 15.72 1.19
C ILE A 30 12.31 16.77 0.84
N MET A 31 11.10 16.33 0.48
CA MET A 31 9.95 17.22 0.29
C MET A 31 9.26 17.50 1.62
N ASP A 32 8.85 18.75 1.82
CA ASP A 32 7.91 19.10 2.89
C ASP A 32 6.49 18.77 2.44
N ILE A 33 5.85 17.82 3.14
CA ILE A 33 4.49 17.35 2.84
C ILE A 33 3.55 17.92 3.91
N PRO A 34 2.46 18.61 3.52
CA PRO A 34 1.51 19.15 4.47
C PRO A 34 0.96 18.06 5.40
N ALA A 35 1.07 18.28 6.71
CA ALA A 35 0.44 17.42 7.70
C ALA A 35 -0.96 17.94 8.00
N ILE A 36 -1.98 17.10 7.77
CA ILE A 36 -3.36 17.39 8.12
C ILE A 36 -3.69 16.70 9.44
N ASP A 37 -4.16 17.45 10.42
CA ASP A 37 -4.68 16.88 11.65
C ASP A 37 -6.09 16.33 11.41
N LEU A 38 -6.19 15.01 11.43
CA LEU A 38 -7.44 14.30 11.19
C LEU A 38 -8.46 14.51 12.32
N PHE A 39 -8.03 14.79 13.55
CA PHE A 39 -8.97 15.14 14.62
C PHE A 39 -9.65 16.48 14.36
N LEU A 40 -8.93 17.46 13.81
CA LEU A 40 -9.51 18.74 13.42
C LEU A 40 -10.44 18.58 12.21
N LEU A 41 -10.01 17.80 11.21
CA LEU A 41 -10.83 17.51 10.03
C LEU A 41 -12.16 16.82 10.40
N LEU A 42 -12.12 15.94 11.39
CA LEU A 42 -13.27 15.18 11.89
C LEU A 42 -13.94 15.83 13.10
N SER A 43 -13.64 17.10 13.40
CA SER A 43 -14.20 17.81 14.56
C SER A 43 -15.73 17.91 14.53
N SER A 44 -16.34 17.90 13.34
CA SER A 44 -17.79 17.90 13.18
C SER A 44 -18.45 16.51 13.31
N SER A 45 -17.70 15.44 13.60
CA SER A 45 -18.21 14.06 13.67
C SER A 45 -17.61 13.32 14.88
N ASP A 46 -18.44 13.12 15.92
CA ASP A 46 -18.02 12.42 17.15
C ASP A 46 -17.60 10.97 16.85
N ASP A 47 -18.39 10.25 16.04
CA ASP A 47 -18.03 8.93 15.53
C ASP A 47 -16.76 8.97 14.66
N GLY A 48 -16.45 10.10 14.02
CA GLY A 48 -15.21 10.36 13.28
C GLY A 48 -13.99 10.24 14.15
N ARG A 49 -13.98 10.98 15.24
CA ARG A 49 -12.85 11.00 16.17
C ARG A 49 -12.65 9.67 16.86
N GLU A 50 -13.74 8.96 17.17
CA GLU A 50 -13.64 7.67 17.85
C GLU A 50 -13.08 6.57 16.94
N GLU A 51 -13.56 6.47 15.70
CA GLU A 51 -12.99 5.51 14.74
C GLU A 51 -11.54 5.84 14.39
N LEU A 52 -11.19 7.13 14.27
CA LEU A 52 -9.80 7.54 14.10
C LEU A 52 -8.92 7.08 15.28
N ARG A 53 -9.37 7.25 16.53
CA ARG A 53 -8.63 6.76 17.72
C ARG A 53 -8.43 5.26 17.70
N LYS A 54 -9.44 4.49 17.29
CA LYS A 54 -9.36 3.03 17.20
C LYS A 54 -8.38 2.59 16.11
N LEU A 55 -8.39 3.27 14.95
CA LEU A 55 -7.49 2.98 13.84
C LEU A 55 -6.05 3.39 14.14
N HIS A 56 -5.83 4.60 14.66
CA HIS A 56 -4.53 5.13 15.08
C HIS A 56 -4.04 4.59 16.43
N SER A 57 -4.77 3.64 17.03
CA SER A 57 -4.23 2.94 18.19
C SER A 57 -2.95 2.23 17.76
N LYS A 58 -1.81 2.66 18.31
CA LYS A 58 -0.49 2.08 18.03
C LYS A 58 -0.52 0.54 18.04
N ARG A 59 -1.21 -0.03 19.04
CA ARG A 59 -1.41 -1.49 19.19
C ARG A 59 -2.11 -2.14 17.99
N PHE A 60 -3.03 -1.44 17.35
CA PHE A 60 -3.81 -1.97 16.23
C PHE A 60 -3.04 -1.95 14.92
N LEU A 61 -2.33 -0.85 14.63
CA LEU A 61 -1.43 -0.77 13.47
C LEU A 61 -0.27 -1.76 13.60
N GLU A 62 0.31 -1.89 14.80
CA GLU A 62 1.30 -2.92 15.11
C GLU A 62 0.76 -4.33 14.84
N LYS A 63 -0.50 -4.62 15.18
CA LYS A 63 -1.11 -5.92 14.91
C LYS A 63 -1.20 -6.22 13.41
N ILE A 64 -1.64 -5.25 12.60
CA ILE A 64 -1.67 -5.39 11.13
C ILE A 64 -0.26 -5.62 10.59
N TYR A 65 0.70 -4.82 11.05
CA TYR A 65 2.09 -4.94 10.65
C TYR A 65 2.68 -6.32 10.98
N GLU A 66 2.44 -6.84 12.18
CA GLU A 66 2.96 -8.14 12.60
C GLU A 66 2.32 -9.31 11.84
N VAL A 67 1.01 -9.30 11.58
CA VAL A 67 0.40 -10.37 10.76
C VAL A 67 0.91 -10.35 9.31
N THR A 68 1.18 -9.16 8.76
CA THR A 68 1.80 -9.00 7.44
C THR A 68 3.23 -9.53 7.43
N LYS A 69 4.05 -9.18 8.44
CA LYS A 69 5.42 -9.71 8.58
C LYS A 69 5.44 -11.23 8.66
N GLN A 70 4.58 -11.80 9.49
CA GLN A 70 4.47 -13.25 9.65
C GLN A 70 4.09 -13.93 8.34
N PHE A 71 3.17 -13.36 7.56
CA PHE A 71 2.85 -13.87 6.23
C PHE A 71 4.06 -13.88 5.30
N PHE A 72 4.82 -12.78 5.19
CA PHE A 72 5.98 -12.72 4.30
C PHE A 72 7.17 -13.57 4.77
N ALA A 73 7.21 -13.90 6.07
CA ALA A 73 8.20 -14.81 6.65
C ALA A 73 7.89 -16.30 6.42
N LEU A 74 6.69 -16.63 5.91
CA LEU A 74 6.35 -18.01 5.53
C LEU A 74 7.26 -18.52 4.40
N SER A 75 7.31 -19.85 4.27
CA SER A 75 8.02 -20.48 3.17
C SER A 75 7.43 -20.05 1.82
N THR A 76 8.25 -20.13 0.76
CA THR A 76 7.78 -19.87 -0.61
C THR A 76 6.59 -20.77 -0.96
N GLU A 77 6.65 -22.06 -0.64
CA GLU A 77 5.56 -23.01 -0.89
C GLU A 77 4.24 -22.57 -0.25
N GLU A 78 4.29 -22.12 1.01
CA GLU A 78 3.10 -21.62 1.71
C GLU A 78 2.53 -20.35 1.07
N LYS A 79 3.38 -19.41 0.66
CA LYS A 79 2.96 -18.17 -0.01
C LYS A 79 2.40 -18.41 -1.40
N GLN A 80 2.94 -19.38 -2.13
CA GLN A 80 2.46 -19.76 -3.47
C GLN A 80 1.03 -20.32 -3.46
N ASN A 81 0.51 -20.80 -2.32
CA ASN A 81 -0.91 -21.14 -2.18
C ASN A 81 -1.85 -19.94 -2.41
N TYR A 82 -1.33 -18.71 -2.31
CA TYR A 82 -2.06 -17.47 -2.52
C TYR A 82 -1.63 -16.76 -3.81
N ALA A 83 -0.85 -17.43 -4.67
CA ALA A 83 -0.30 -16.84 -5.88
C ALA A 83 -1.39 -16.23 -6.77
N ARG A 84 -1.06 -15.11 -7.39
CA ARG A 84 -1.94 -14.48 -8.38
C ARG A 84 -2.17 -15.40 -9.56
N GLU A 85 -3.44 -15.68 -9.85
CA GLU A 85 -3.85 -16.46 -11.03
C GLU A 85 -3.79 -15.63 -12.32
N THR A 86 -3.70 -16.31 -13.46
CA THR A 86 -3.75 -15.66 -14.78
C THR A 86 -5.07 -14.90 -14.94
N GLY A 87 -5.00 -13.62 -15.29
CA GLY A 87 -6.17 -12.75 -15.47
C GLY A 87 -6.75 -12.19 -14.17
N SER A 88 -6.17 -12.51 -13.01
CA SER A 88 -6.46 -11.84 -11.74
C SER A 88 -5.37 -10.80 -11.45
N PHE A 89 -5.74 -9.67 -10.86
CA PHE A 89 -4.77 -8.74 -10.25
C PHE A 89 -4.52 -9.09 -8.76
N GLN A 90 -5.42 -9.84 -8.12
CA GLN A 90 -5.34 -10.26 -6.73
C GLN A 90 -4.46 -11.50 -6.54
N GLY A 91 -3.76 -11.55 -5.41
CA GLY A 91 -2.89 -12.65 -4.99
C GLY A 91 -1.48 -12.20 -4.63
N TYR A 92 -0.67 -13.18 -4.23
CA TYR A 92 0.75 -13.04 -3.95
C TYR A 92 1.58 -13.08 -5.24
N GLY A 93 2.59 -12.21 -5.33
CA GLY A 93 3.56 -12.18 -6.43
C GLY A 93 4.04 -10.76 -6.77
N ASN A 94 4.78 -10.66 -7.88
CA ASN A 94 5.26 -9.39 -8.43
C ASN A 94 4.25 -8.77 -9.41
N ASP A 95 4.57 -7.60 -9.96
CA ASP A 95 3.75 -6.98 -11.00
C ASP A 95 3.58 -7.90 -12.21
N MET A 96 2.52 -7.68 -12.99
CA MET A 96 2.38 -8.38 -14.26
C MET A 96 3.51 -7.91 -15.18
N ILE A 97 4.21 -8.87 -15.79
CA ILE A 97 5.14 -8.58 -16.88
C ILE A 97 4.27 -8.43 -18.14
N LEU A 98 4.09 -7.19 -18.57
CA LEU A 98 3.32 -6.81 -19.75
C LEU A 98 4.22 -6.68 -20.99
N LEU A 99 5.49 -6.35 -20.78
CA LEU A 99 6.49 -6.13 -21.83
C LEU A 99 7.79 -6.88 -21.52
N ASP A 100 8.47 -7.35 -22.56
CA ASP A 100 9.70 -8.13 -22.42
C ASP A 100 10.84 -7.33 -21.77
N ASP A 101 10.90 -6.02 -22.01
CA ASP A 101 11.89 -5.06 -21.53
C ASP A 101 11.48 -4.30 -20.26
N GLN A 102 10.36 -4.67 -19.64
CA GLN A 102 9.84 -4.00 -18.44
C GLN A 102 10.85 -4.01 -17.28
N VAL A 103 11.15 -2.84 -16.73
CA VAL A 103 11.87 -2.72 -15.44
C VAL A 103 10.96 -3.27 -14.34
N LEU A 104 11.49 -4.18 -13.51
CA LEU A 104 10.72 -4.82 -12.45
C LEU A 104 11.04 -4.17 -11.11
N ASP A 105 10.02 -3.99 -10.29
CA ASP A 105 10.19 -3.47 -8.93
C ASP A 105 10.85 -4.51 -8.02
N TRP A 106 11.75 -4.05 -7.15
CA TRP A 106 12.40 -4.89 -6.14
C TRP A 106 11.48 -5.12 -4.92
N THR A 107 10.33 -5.77 -5.13
CA THR A 107 9.34 -6.03 -4.08
C THR A 107 8.50 -7.26 -4.36
N ASP A 108 8.15 -7.97 -3.29
CA ASP A 108 7.11 -9.00 -3.29
C ASP A 108 5.81 -8.41 -2.76
N ARG A 109 4.67 -8.74 -3.38
CA ARG A 109 3.39 -8.12 -3.04
C ARG A 109 2.31 -9.14 -2.72
N LEU A 110 1.37 -8.73 -1.86
CA LEU A 110 0.07 -9.38 -1.71
C LEU A 110 -1.01 -8.35 -2.01
N TYR A 111 -1.84 -8.61 -3.02
CA TYR A 111 -2.89 -7.70 -3.46
C TYR A 111 -4.26 -8.32 -3.19
N LEU A 112 -5.13 -7.62 -2.45
CA LEU A 112 -6.45 -8.13 -2.07
C LEU A 112 -7.53 -7.07 -2.30
N THR A 113 -8.68 -7.50 -2.81
CA THR A 113 -9.92 -6.71 -2.66
C THR A 113 -10.46 -6.92 -1.24
N THR A 114 -10.68 -5.85 -0.50
CA THR A 114 -11.04 -5.86 0.93
C THR A 114 -12.42 -5.31 1.25
N TYR A 115 -12.99 -4.49 0.36
CA TYR A 115 -14.36 -4.01 0.46
C TYR A 115 -14.97 -3.84 -0.95
N PRO A 116 -16.29 -4.01 -1.14
CA PRO A 116 -17.26 -4.58 -0.19
C PRO A 116 -17.03 -6.10 0.02
N GLU A 117 -17.69 -6.67 1.03
CA GLU A 117 -17.38 -8.02 1.51
C GLU A 117 -17.68 -9.12 0.50
N ASP A 118 -18.75 -8.93 -0.27
CA ASP A 118 -19.23 -9.81 -1.32
C ASP A 118 -18.31 -9.85 -2.54
N GLN A 119 -17.47 -8.81 -2.74
CA GLN A 119 -16.45 -8.78 -3.78
C GLN A 119 -15.13 -9.46 -3.36
N ARG A 120 -14.99 -9.89 -2.09
CA ARG A 120 -13.75 -10.51 -1.60
C ARG A 120 -13.55 -11.90 -2.19
N LYS A 121 -12.37 -12.12 -2.78
CA LYS A 121 -11.92 -13.45 -3.23
C LYS A 121 -11.10 -14.13 -2.13
N LEU A 122 -11.80 -14.75 -1.17
CA LEU A 122 -11.18 -15.36 0.02
C LEU A 122 -10.13 -16.45 -0.25
N LYS A 123 -10.04 -16.96 -1.48
CA LYS A 123 -8.95 -17.86 -1.89
C LYS A 123 -7.58 -17.19 -1.85
N PHE A 124 -7.50 -15.88 -2.11
CA PHE A 124 -6.24 -15.12 -2.05
C PHE A 124 -5.90 -14.62 -0.65
N TRP A 125 -6.84 -14.71 0.30
CA TRP A 125 -6.64 -14.21 1.67
C TRP A 125 -5.84 -15.23 2.49
N PRO A 126 -4.69 -14.85 3.06
CA PRO A 126 -3.90 -15.74 3.91
C PRO A 126 -4.72 -16.37 5.04
N LYS A 127 -4.54 -17.68 5.26
CA LYS A 127 -5.05 -18.40 6.45
C LYS A 127 -3.99 -18.49 7.54
N VAL A 128 -2.75 -18.21 7.19
CA VAL A 128 -1.59 -18.18 8.09
C VAL A 128 -0.94 -16.80 7.94
N PRO A 129 -0.74 -16.05 9.04
CA PRO A 129 -1.15 -16.39 10.40
C PRO A 129 -2.68 -16.45 10.55
N ILE A 130 -3.18 -17.21 11.54
CA ILE A 130 -4.62 -17.49 11.72
C ILE A 130 -5.45 -16.20 11.92
N GLU A 131 -4.83 -15.19 12.50
CA GLU A 131 -5.42 -13.88 12.80
C GLU A 131 -5.45 -12.94 11.59
N PHE A 132 -4.79 -13.29 10.47
CA PHE A 132 -4.60 -12.38 9.33
C PHE A 132 -5.93 -11.84 8.80
N ARG A 133 -6.89 -12.74 8.52
CA ARG A 133 -8.17 -12.36 7.90
C ARG A 133 -9.03 -11.49 8.80
N GLU A 134 -9.14 -11.87 10.07
CA GLU A 134 -9.93 -11.13 11.06
C GLU A 134 -9.33 -9.74 11.28
N THR A 135 -8.00 -9.68 11.44
CA THR A 135 -7.29 -8.41 11.65
C THR A 135 -7.46 -7.50 10.43
N LEU A 136 -7.27 -8.02 9.20
CA LEU A 136 -7.46 -7.25 7.97
C LEU A 136 -8.91 -6.80 7.79
N HIS A 137 -9.88 -7.64 8.12
CA HIS A 137 -11.30 -7.27 8.06
C HIS A 137 -11.60 -6.10 9.01
N GLU A 138 -11.22 -6.22 10.28
CA GLU A 138 -11.41 -5.15 11.28
C GLU A 138 -10.73 -3.85 10.83
N TYR A 139 -9.53 -3.94 10.28
CA TYR A 139 -8.78 -2.79 9.78
C TYR A 139 -9.48 -2.13 8.59
N THR A 140 -9.94 -2.93 7.64
CA THR A 140 -10.65 -2.43 6.45
C THR A 140 -11.94 -1.72 6.85
N MET A 141 -12.72 -2.23 7.79
CA MET A 141 -13.98 -1.59 8.20
C MET A 141 -13.73 -0.23 8.86
N LYS A 142 -12.72 -0.13 9.73
CA LYS A 142 -12.32 1.14 10.34
C LYS A 142 -11.80 2.15 9.30
N GLN A 143 -10.97 1.66 8.37
CA GLN A 143 -10.43 2.48 7.28
C GLN A 143 -11.55 3.00 6.35
N HIS A 144 -12.51 2.15 5.99
CA HIS A 144 -13.65 2.52 5.15
C HIS A 144 -14.47 3.68 5.75
N LEU A 145 -14.79 3.59 7.04
CA LEU A 145 -15.50 4.67 7.75
C LEU A 145 -14.72 5.99 7.77
N LEU A 146 -13.40 5.90 7.85
CA LEU A 146 -12.53 7.07 7.82
C LEU A 146 -12.49 7.68 6.42
N VAL A 147 -12.34 6.87 5.37
CA VAL A 147 -12.36 7.31 3.96
C VAL A 147 -13.68 8.01 3.61
N GLU A 148 -14.82 7.48 4.04
CA GLU A 148 -16.13 8.14 3.86
C GLU A 148 -16.17 9.54 4.46
N LYS A 149 -15.55 9.75 5.64
CA LYS A 149 -15.50 11.05 6.29
C LYS A 149 -14.52 12.00 5.59
N PHE A 150 -13.40 11.47 5.11
CA PHE A 150 -12.46 12.22 4.28
C PHE A 150 -13.11 12.73 2.99
N TYR A 151 -13.84 11.86 2.28
CA TYR A 151 -14.54 12.26 1.06
C TYR A 151 -15.53 13.39 1.32
N LYS A 152 -16.28 13.35 2.41
CA LYS A 152 -17.17 14.46 2.79
C LYS A 152 -16.40 15.74 3.09
N ALA A 153 -15.27 15.65 3.80
CA ALA A 153 -14.46 16.81 4.12
C ALA A 153 -13.84 17.45 2.87
N ILE A 154 -13.31 16.64 1.95
CA ILE A 154 -12.78 17.10 0.66
C ILE A 154 -13.91 17.74 -0.16
N ALA A 155 -15.06 17.08 -0.30
CA ALA A 155 -16.22 17.62 -1.01
C ALA A 155 -16.61 19.02 -0.49
N ARG A 156 -16.72 19.19 0.83
CA ARG A 156 -17.03 20.50 1.45
C ARG A 156 -15.97 21.55 1.16
N SER A 157 -14.68 21.18 1.21
CA SER A 157 -13.58 22.10 0.91
C SER A 157 -13.60 22.61 -0.54
N LEU A 158 -14.16 21.81 -1.45
CA LEU A 158 -14.39 22.13 -2.86
C LEU A 158 -15.76 22.78 -3.12
N GLY A 159 -16.58 23.05 -2.10
CA GLY A 159 -17.93 23.59 -2.25
C GLY A 159 -18.96 22.60 -2.82
N LEU A 160 -18.65 21.30 -2.81
CA LEU A 160 -19.52 20.22 -3.29
C LEU A 160 -20.42 19.69 -2.17
N LYS A 161 -21.48 18.98 -2.57
CA LYS A 161 -22.32 18.21 -1.64
C LYS A 161 -21.53 17.06 -1.03
N ASP A 162 -21.76 16.76 0.26
CA ASP A 162 -21.09 15.72 1.04
C ASP A 162 -20.90 14.38 0.31
N ASN A 163 -21.94 13.88 -0.38
CA ASN A 163 -21.90 12.57 -1.01
C ASN A 163 -21.35 12.60 -2.45
N ARG A 164 -20.98 13.77 -2.99
CA ARG A 164 -20.61 13.93 -4.41
C ARG A 164 -19.42 13.04 -4.78
N LEU A 165 -18.37 13.02 -3.97
CA LEU A 165 -17.19 12.20 -4.26
C LEU A 165 -17.52 10.70 -4.20
N ARG A 166 -18.36 10.27 -3.25
CA ARG A 166 -18.80 8.88 -3.16
C ARG A 166 -19.65 8.46 -4.36
N GLU A 167 -20.57 9.31 -4.80
CA GLU A 167 -21.38 9.07 -6.00
C GLU A 167 -20.51 8.90 -7.25
N MET A 168 -19.41 9.66 -7.33
CA MET A 168 -18.46 9.55 -8.43
C MET A 168 -17.64 8.25 -8.41
N CYS A 169 -17.33 7.71 -7.23
CA CYS A 169 -16.70 6.39 -7.10
C CYS A 169 -17.64 5.23 -7.51
N GLY A 170 -18.95 5.48 -7.54
CA GLY A 170 -19.98 4.49 -7.83
C GLY A 170 -20.39 3.67 -6.61
N GLU A 171 -21.61 3.11 -6.65
CA GLU A 171 -22.21 2.38 -5.53
C GLU A 171 -21.46 1.09 -5.14
N ASN A 172 -20.69 0.53 -6.08
CA ASN A 172 -19.93 -0.71 -5.90
C ASN A 172 -18.41 -0.48 -5.80
N ALA A 173 -17.99 0.74 -5.44
CA ALA A 173 -16.58 1.10 -5.32
C ALA A 173 -15.83 0.12 -4.42
N ALA A 174 -14.80 -0.52 -4.99
CA ALA A 174 -13.99 -1.47 -4.27
C ALA A 174 -12.89 -0.75 -3.47
N MET A 175 -12.60 -1.22 -2.27
CA MET A 175 -11.33 -0.93 -1.60
C MET A 175 -10.39 -2.10 -1.82
N GLU A 176 -9.15 -1.75 -2.11
CA GLU A 176 -8.07 -2.68 -2.36
C GLU A 176 -6.96 -2.44 -1.36
N THR A 177 -6.32 -3.51 -0.90
CA THR A 177 -5.19 -3.44 0.02
C THR A 177 -4.01 -4.16 -0.60
N ARG A 178 -2.89 -3.43 -0.69
CA ARG A 178 -1.62 -3.93 -1.19
C ARG A 178 -0.61 -3.94 -0.06
N PHE A 179 -0.10 -5.12 0.26
CA PHE A 179 1.04 -5.28 1.16
C PHE A 179 2.30 -5.40 0.32
N ASN A 180 3.29 -4.56 0.57
CA ASN A 180 4.57 -4.58 -0.13
C ASN A 180 5.67 -5.03 0.85
N MET A 181 6.45 -6.03 0.45
CA MET A 181 7.66 -6.45 1.13
C MET A 181 8.86 -6.07 0.25
N TYR A 182 9.84 -5.38 0.83
CA TYR A 182 11.06 -4.96 0.14
C TYR A 182 12.26 -5.71 0.76
N PRO A 183 12.68 -6.85 0.18
CA PRO A 183 13.83 -7.59 0.68
C PRO A 183 15.13 -6.75 0.63
N PRO A 184 16.10 -6.98 1.53
CA PRO A 184 17.39 -6.31 1.46
C PRO A 184 18.04 -6.45 0.07
N CYS A 185 18.48 -5.33 -0.50
CA CYS A 185 19.20 -5.35 -1.77
C CYS A 185 20.63 -5.87 -1.54
N PRO A 186 21.09 -6.92 -2.25
CA PRO A 186 22.41 -7.54 -2.04
C PRO A 186 23.59 -6.65 -2.48
N ARG A 187 23.34 -5.45 -3.02
CA ARG A 187 24.39 -4.56 -3.53
C ARG A 187 25.22 -3.94 -2.40
N PRO A 188 26.55 -4.13 -2.37
CA PRO A 188 27.41 -3.47 -1.39
C PRO A 188 27.36 -1.95 -1.55
N GLY A 189 27.16 -1.24 -0.44
CA GLY A 189 27.11 0.24 -0.39
C GLY A 189 25.71 0.87 -0.45
N LYS A 190 24.66 0.13 -0.83
CA LYS A 190 23.26 0.59 -0.75
C LYS A 190 22.51 -0.10 0.40
N LYS A 191 23.05 0.04 1.63
CA LYS A 191 22.43 -0.55 2.85
C LYS A 191 21.10 0.12 3.23
N ASN A 192 20.85 1.34 2.76
CA ASN A 192 19.59 2.03 2.93
C ASN A 192 18.84 1.98 1.61
N VAL A 193 17.78 1.18 1.54
CA VAL A 193 16.81 1.30 0.44
C VAL A 193 16.10 2.63 0.66
N GLU A 194 16.24 3.55 -0.29
CA GLU A 194 15.47 4.79 -0.24
C GLU A 194 13.99 4.42 -0.37
N GLY A 195 13.16 4.87 0.59
CA GLY A 195 11.72 4.60 0.59
C GLY A 195 10.97 5.46 -0.44
N LEU A 196 9.68 5.68 -0.20
CA LEU A 196 8.80 6.46 -1.08
C LEU A 196 9.42 7.77 -1.57
N GLN A 197 9.25 8.04 -2.87
CA GLN A 197 9.66 9.29 -3.52
C GLN A 197 8.49 9.91 -4.29
N PHE A 198 8.47 11.24 -4.36
CA PHE A 198 7.50 12.03 -5.12
C PHE A 198 8.19 12.72 -6.28
N PHE A 199 7.56 12.71 -7.46
CA PHE A 199 8.01 13.50 -8.59
C PHE A 199 7.24 14.81 -8.64
N LYS A 200 7.95 15.93 -8.61
CA LYS A 200 7.37 17.27 -8.68
C LYS A 200 8.29 18.21 -9.44
N ASP A 201 7.72 19.00 -10.36
CA ASP A 201 8.44 20.03 -11.11
C ASP A 201 9.73 19.52 -11.79
N GLY A 202 9.68 18.32 -12.38
CA GLY A 202 10.82 17.72 -13.07
C GLY A 202 11.85 17.06 -12.17
N LYS A 203 11.61 16.99 -10.85
CA LYS A 203 12.58 16.49 -9.86
C LYS A 203 11.96 15.47 -8.90
N TRP A 204 12.76 14.48 -8.51
CA TRP A 204 12.42 13.52 -7.46
C TRP A 204 12.72 14.06 -6.08
N TYR A 205 11.82 13.82 -5.15
CA TYR A 205 11.95 14.16 -3.74
C TYR A 205 11.67 12.95 -2.87
N LYS A 206 12.33 12.86 -1.72
CA LYS A 206 12.10 11.80 -0.74
C LYS A 206 10.91 12.15 0.14
N ALA A 207 10.07 11.15 0.41
CA ALA A 207 9.08 11.22 1.46
C ALA A 207 9.77 11.23 2.84
N PRO A 208 9.36 12.09 3.78
CA PRO A 208 9.81 12.00 5.15
C PRO A 208 9.30 10.71 5.81
N LEU A 209 10.15 10.05 6.60
CA LEU A 209 9.73 8.93 7.45
C LEU A 209 9.03 9.49 8.69
N LEU A 210 7.70 9.56 8.63
CA LEU A 210 6.87 10.07 9.71
C LEU A 210 6.30 8.89 10.52
N ARG A 211 6.74 8.75 11.77
CA ARG A 211 6.15 7.76 12.70
C ARG A 211 4.74 8.20 13.08
N ASP A 212 3.86 7.23 13.26
CA ASP A 212 2.47 7.41 13.70
C ASP A 212 1.62 8.31 12.78
N LYS A 213 1.99 8.41 11.49
CA LYS A 213 1.25 9.16 10.46
C LYS A 213 0.91 8.29 9.27
N ILE A 214 -0.27 8.51 8.72
CA ILE A 214 -0.71 7.90 7.46
C ILE A 214 -0.45 8.91 6.34
N LEU A 215 0.16 8.44 5.25
CA LEU A 215 0.24 9.21 4.02
C LEU A 215 -1.04 8.99 3.21
N ILE A 216 -1.63 10.07 2.72
CA ILE A 216 -2.79 10.02 1.83
C ILE A 216 -2.37 10.69 0.54
N ASN A 217 -2.51 9.97 -0.58
CA ASN A 217 -2.30 10.50 -1.92
C ASN A 217 -3.61 10.52 -2.70
N VAL A 218 -3.71 11.54 -3.55
CA VAL A 218 -4.75 11.68 -4.56
C VAL A 218 -4.27 10.98 -5.83
N GLY A 219 -5.05 10.04 -6.33
CA GLY A 219 -4.84 9.28 -7.56
C GLY A 219 -5.89 9.59 -8.63
N ASP A 220 -5.57 9.17 -9.84
CA ASP A 220 -6.14 9.72 -11.08
C ASP A 220 -7.34 8.95 -11.65
N ASN A 221 -7.91 7.96 -10.94
CA ASN A 221 -8.90 7.08 -11.57
C ASN A 221 -10.19 7.84 -11.97
N ASP A 222 -10.40 7.81 -13.29
CA ASP A 222 -11.49 8.26 -14.16
C ASP A 222 -11.74 9.77 -14.32
N ILE A 223 -10.82 10.41 -15.08
CA ILE A 223 -11.11 11.66 -15.82
C ILE A 223 -12.13 11.38 -16.94
N ILE A 224 -13.26 12.11 -16.89
CA ILE A 224 -13.93 12.90 -17.96
C ILE A 224 -15.26 13.39 -17.30
N ASN A 225 -15.57 14.68 -17.11
CA ASN A 225 -15.61 15.75 -18.12
C ASN A 225 -15.67 17.18 -17.53
N HIS A 226 -15.14 18.11 -18.33
CA HIS A 226 -15.36 19.57 -18.43
C HIS A 226 -15.61 20.38 -17.14
N ASP A 227 -14.52 20.89 -16.57
CA ASP A 227 -14.35 22.27 -16.07
C ASP A 227 -13.28 22.27 -14.96
N ASN A 228 -12.00 22.16 -15.31
CA ASN A 228 -10.83 22.45 -14.46
C ASN A 228 -10.75 21.90 -13.02
N ASP A 229 -11.63 21.01 -12.59
CA ASP A 229 -11.57 20.44 -11.25
C ASP A 229 -10.90 19.06 -11.28
N ILE A 230 -9.75 18.98 -10.59
CA ILE A 230 -9.03 17.76 -10.30
C ILE A 230 -9.91 16.93 -9.36
N ILE A 231 -10.34 15.75 -9.80
CA ILE A 231 -11.17 14.85 -8.99
C ILE A 231 -10.36 13.60 -8.67
N SER A 232 -10.18 13.40 -7.37
CA SER A 232 -9.22 12.47 -6.79
C SER A 232 -9.87 11.19 -6.30
N HIS A 233 -9.30 10.04 -6.67
CA HIS A 233 -9.36 8.85 -5.82
C HIS A 233 -8.37 9.04 -4.66
N ALA A 234 -8.77 8.84 -3.40
CA ALA A 234 -7.78 8.68 -2.35
C ALA A 234 -7.27 7.23 -2.42
N SER A 235 -6.10 7.01 -3.02
CA SER A 235 -5.35 5.82 -2.67
C SER A 235 -4.77 6.12 -1.29
N SER A 236 -5.16 5.38 -0.26
CA SER A 236 -4.22 5.25 0.84
C SER A 236 -3.18 4.28 0.35
N ASP A 237 -2.03 4.77 -0.07
CA ASP A 237 -0.82 3.97 0.05
C ASP A 237 -0.62 3.75 1.54
N ASN A 238 -1.29 2.71 2.07
CA ASN A 238 -1.12 2.28 3.44
C ASN A 238 0.36 1.96 3.58
N GLU A 239 1.03 2.87 4.27
CA GLU A 239 2.33 2.74 4.90
C GLU A 239 3.24 1.78 4.14
N GLN A 240 4.17 2.32 3.34
CA GLN A 240 5.36 1.57 2.96
C GLN A 240 6.15 1.25 4.24
N TRP A 241 5.73 0.19 4.93
CA TRP A 241 6.50 -0.40 5.99
C TRP A 241 7.66 -1.13 5.33
N ASN A 242 8.80 -0.45 5.22
CA ASN A 242 10.06 -1.13 5.00
C ASN A 242 10.27 -2.06 6.20
N ILE A 243 9.98 -3.36 6.02
CA ILE A 243 10.36 -4.42 6.94
C ILE A 243 11.88 -4.60 6.79
N GLN A 244 12.64 -3.63 7.29
CA GLN A 244 14.07 -3.76 7.53
C GLN A 244 14.27 -3.69 9.04
N GLU A 245 14.67 -4.80 9.64
CA GLU A 245 15.20 -4.75 11.00
C GLU A 245 16.48 -3.91 11.01
N PRO A 246 16.66 -2.99 11.97
CA PRO A 246 17.97 -2.44 12.25
C PRO A 246 18.89 -3.60 12.62
N SER A 247 19.96 -3.80 11.87
CA SER A 247 21.01 -4.75 12.25
C SER A 247 21.44 -4.45 13.68
N SER A 248 21.19 -5.39 14.58
CA SER A 248 21.74 -5.36 15.93
C SER A 248 23.27 -5.27 15.80
N GLN A 249 23.83 -4.13 16.17
CA GLN A 249 25.25 -4.05 16.45
C GLN A 249 25.49 -4.86 17.73
N SER A 250 25.77 -6.15 17.57
CA SER A 250 26.47 -6.93 18.60
C SER A 250 27.91 -6.43 18.61
N GLY A 251 28.20 -5.48 19.49
CA GLY A 251 29.58 -5.13 19.84
C GLY A 251 30.21 -6.29 20.62
N TYR A 252 31.33 -6.78 20.10
CA TYR A 252 32.40 -7.33 20.92
C TYR A 252 33.49 -6.26 21.04
#